data_AF-A0A9E7CYD6-F1
#
_entry.id   AF-A0A9E7CYD6-F1
#
_cell.length_a   1.000
_cell.length_b   1.000
_cell.length_c   1.000
_cell.angle_alpha   90.00
_cell.angle_beta   90.00
_cell.angle_gamma   90.00
#
_symmetry.space_group_name_H-M   'P 1'
#
loop_
_entity.id
_entity.type
_entity.pdbx_description
1 polymer ?
#
loop_
_entity_poly.entity_id
_entity_poly.type
_entity_poly.pdbx_seq_one_letter_code
_entity_poly.pdbx_strand_id
1 'polypeptide(L)'
;MVELKRPLQPLNEDVLGQIRKYAKAVALDVRFKHSNVEWDFVAISNNFTPDAELEARMAGKPRGLIMELDDPIRIRVWAKTWGQIIQEAEGRLTFYKRRLEYQASDEEALAYLRAIDAAYLSEAVKARIAELDGGEAADEPKAIG
;
A
#
# COMPACT_ATOMS: atom_id res chain seq x y z
N MET A 1 9.05 13.20 6.73
CA MET A 1 9.64 14.45 6.18
C MET A 1 9.90 14.21 4.70
N VAL A 2 9.45 15.10 3.82
CA VAL A 2 9.61 14.94 2.36
C VAL A 2 10.57 16.02 1.88
N GLU A 3 11.71 15.62 1.30
CA GLU A 3 12.66 16.55 0.69
C GLU A 3 12.60 16.39 -0.84
N LEU A 4 12.11 17.44 -1.52
CA LEU A 4 11.99 17.48 -2.97
C LEU A 4 13.28 18.05 -3.57
N LYS A 5 14.10 17.20 -4.19
CA LYS A 5 15.23 17.64 -5.01
C LYS A 5 14.76 18.07 -6.40
N ARG A 6 15.53 18.94 -7.04
CA ARG A 6 15.26 19.43 -8.41
C ARG A 6 15.02 18.24 -9.35
N PRO A 7 14.02 18.31 -10.24
CA PRO A 7 13.59 17.19 -11.09
C PRO A 7 14.66 16.67 -12.08
N LEU A 8 15.76 17.41 -12.27
CA LEU A 8 16.86 17.03 -13.16
C LEU A 8 17.96 16.20 -12.50
N GLN A 9 18.02 16.11 -11.16
CA GLN A 9 19.08 15.34 -10.51
C GLN A 9 18.65 13.87 -10.41
N PRO A 10 19.33 12.92 -11.09
CA PRO A 10 19.05 11.51 -10.92
C PRO A 10 19.30 11.09 -9.47
N LEU A 11 18.60 10.04 -9.03
CA LEU A 11 18.95 9.35 -7.79
C LEU A 11 20.30 8.67 -7.99
N ASN A 12 21.35 9.30 -7.47
CA ASN A 12 22.71 8.80 -7.45
C ASN A 12 23.16 8.56 -6.00
N GLU A 13 24.34 7.96 -5.83
CA GLU A 13 24.91 7.62 -4.53
C GLU A 13 25.02 8.82 -3.58
N ASP A 14 25.31 10.01 -4.11
CA ASP A 14 25.37 11.25 -3.30
C ASP A 14 24.01 11.61 -2.70
N VAL A 15 22.95 11.54 -3.51
CA VAL A 15 21.58 11.81 -3.06
C VAL A 15 21.12 10.75 -2.06
N LEU A 16 21.39 9.47 -2.35
CA LEU A 16 21.10 8.38 -1.43
C LEU A 16 21.85 8.56 -0.11
N GLY A 17 23.12 8.95 -0.18
CA GLY A 17 23.95 9.28 0.97
C GLY A 17 23.41 10.46 1.77
N GLN A 18 22.91 11.50 1.10
CA GLN A 18 22.34 12.69 1.75
C GLN A 18 21.08 12.34 2.54
N ILE A 19 20.10 11.65 1.94
CA ILE A 19 18.87 11.28 2.65
C ILE A 19 19.15 10.32 3.80
N ARG A 20 20.11 9.41 3.63
CA ARG A 20 20.59 8.50 4.68
C ARG A 20 21.19 9.27 5.86
N LYS A 21 21.97 10.32 5.60
CA LYS A 21 22.52 11.20 6.64
C LYS A 21 21.42 11.93 7.40
N TYR A 22 20.42 12.48 6.70
CA TYR A 22 19.28 13.12 7.35
C TYR A 22 18.48 12.15 8.22
N ALA A 23 18.17 10.96 7.70
CA ALA A 23 17.47 9.92 8.46
C ALA A 23 18.22 9.55 9.75
N LYS A 24 19.55 9.36 9.68
CA LYS A 24 20.39 9.10 10.86
C LYS A 24 20.43 10.27 11.84
N ALA A 25 20.48 11.50 11.35
CA ALA A 25 20.47 12.68 12.21
C ALA A 25 19.16 12.75 13.04
N VAL A 26 18.03 12.45 12.41
CA VAL A 26 16.74 12.34 13.11
C VAL A 26 16.72 11.16 14.09
N ALA A 27 17.29 10.01 13.71
CA ALA A 27 17.40 8.83 14.58
C ALA A 27 18.15 9.11 15.89
N LEU A 28 19.19 9.95 15.80
CA LEU A 28 20.09 10.24 16.92
C LEU A 28 19.60 11.41 17.78
N ASP A 29 18.69 12.24 17.28
CA ASP A 29 18.14 13.38 18.01
C ASP A 29 17.20 12.90 19.13
N VAL A 30 17.56 13.30 20.35
CA VAL A 30 16.89 12.91 21.61
C VAL A 30 15.41 13.27 21.61
N ARG A 31 14.99 14.30 20.86
CA ARG A 31 13.59 14.73 20.74
C ARG A 31 12.70 13.65 20.14
N PHE A 32 13.25 12.75 19.35
CA PHE A 32 12.48 11.71 18.64
C PHE A 32 12.63 10.32 19.26
N LYS A 33 13.62 10.09 20.13
CA LYS A 33 13.96 8.78 20.74
C LYS A 33 12.86 8.11 21.56
N HIS A 34 11.88 8.87 22.06
CA HIS A 34 10.83 8.36 22.95
C HIS A 34 9.43 8.41 22.32
N SER A 35 9.35 8.74 21.03
CA SER A 35 8.09 8.75 20.30
C SER A 35 7.88 7.36 19.68
N ASN A 36 6.72 6.73 19.90
CA ASN A 36 6.33 5.47 19.25
C ASN A 36 5.98 5.70 17.76
N VAL A 37 6.83 6.47 17.07
CA VAL A 37 6.61 7.00 15.73
C VAL A 37 7.56 6.29 14.78
N GLU A 38 7.00 5.80 13.67
CA GLU A 38 7.77 5.28 12.56
C GLU A 38 8.02 6.40 11.55
N TRP A 39 9.26 6.52 11.07
CA TRP A 39 9.63 7.56 10.11
C TRP A 39 9.97 6.97 8.75
N ASP A 40 9.25 7.42 7.73
CA ASP A 40 9.61 7.20 6.33
C ASP A 40 10.26 8.46 5.76
N PHE A 41 11.49 8.29 5.27
CA PHE A 41 12.21 9.28 4.47
C PHE A 41 12.15 8.82 3.01
N VAL A 42 11.66 9.66 2.10
CA VAL A 42 11.51 9.28 0.69
C VAL A 42 12.23 10.27 -0.20
N ALA A 43 13.20 9.78 -0.98
CA ALA A 43 13.83 10.50 -2.09
C ALA A 43 13.12 10.13 -3.39
N ILE A 44 12.70 11.14 -4.14
CA ILE A 44 11.96 10.95 -5.40
C ILE A 44 12.65 11.68 -6.53
N SER A 45 12.86 11.00 -7.66
CA SER A 45 13.32 11.62 -8.91
C SER A 45 12.72 10.93 -10.14
N ASN A 46 13.13 11.32 -11.34
CA ASN A 46 12.69 10.69 -12.58
C ASN A 46 13.41 9.37 -12.87
N ASN A 47 14.67 9.26 -12.49
CA ASN A 47 15.53 8.12 -12.80
C ASN A 47 16.56 7.85 -11.70
N PHE A 48 17.15 6.65 -11.77
CA PHE A 48 18.31 6.24 -10.97
C PHE A 48 19.57 6.23 -11.85
N THR A 49 20.73 6.38 -11.23
CA THR A 49 21.99 5.87 -11.81
C THR A 49 22.06 4.35 -11.64
N PRO A 50 22.84 3.63 -12.46
CA PRO A 50 22.92 2.16 -12.39
C PRO A 50 23.27 1.64 -10.99
N ASP A 51 24.28 2.23 -10.34
CA ASP A 51 24.73 1.80 -9.01
C ASP A 51 23.68 2.05 -7.93
N ALA A 52 23.06 3.22 -7.96
CA ALA A 52 21.98 3.58 -7.03
C ALA A 52 20.73 2.70 -7.24
N GLU A 53 20.46 2.27 -8.48
CA GLU A 53 19.37 1.33 -8.76
C GLU A 53 19.64 -0.06 -8.18
N LEU A 54 20.89 -0.53 -8.21
CA LEU A 54 21.28 -1.80 -7.59
C LEU A 54 21.14 -1.73 -6.07
N GLU A 55 21.55 -0.63 -5.43
CA GLU A 55 21.32 -0.39 -3.99
C GLU A 55 19.84 -0.41 -3.62
N ALA A 56 18.98 0.19 -4.46
CA ALA A 56 17.54 0.24 -4.25
C ALA A 56 16.82 -1.09 -4.58
N ARG A 57 17.53 -2.11 -5.07
CA ARG A 57 16.98 -3.41 -5.48
C ARG A 57 17.65 -4.59 -4.74
N MET A 58 17.91 -4.43 -3.45
CA MET A 58 18.42 -5.53 -2.62
C MET A 58 17.44 -6.71 -2.54
N ALA A 59 17.97 -7.93 -2.66
CA ALA A 59 17.19 -9.15 -2.51
C ALA A 59 16.57 -9.27 -1.11
N GLY A 60 15.32 -9.73 -1.04
CA GLY A 60 14.60 -9.90 0.21
C GLY A 60 14.07 -8.60 0.84
N LYS A 61 14.25 -7.45 0.19
CA LYS A 61 13.70 -6.16 0.62
C LYS A 61 12.74 -5.58 -0.42
N PRO A 62 11.75 -4.77 -0.01
CA PRO A 62 10.90 -4.04 -0.93
C PRO A 62 11.72 -3.16 -1.88
N ARG A 63 11.29 -3.07 -3.14
CA ARG A 63 11.95 -2.22 -4.13
C ARG A 63 11.91 -0.76 -3.67
N GLY A 64 13.07 -0.11 -3.75
CA GLY A 64 13.28 1.27 -3.31
C GLY A 64 13.69 1.41 -1.85
N LEU A 65 13.65 0.36 -1.02
CA LEU A 65 14.11 0.45 0.37
C LEU A 65 15.65 0.40 0.42
N ILE A 66 16.28 1.49 0.83
CA ILE A 66 17.74 1.63 0.88
C ILE A 66 18.32 1.61 2.30
N MET A 67 17.46 1.73 3.31
CA MET A 67 17.83 1.66 4.72
C MET A 67 16.61 1.38 5.58
N GLU A 68 16.81 0.56 6.62
CA GLU A 68 15.81 0.25 7.64
C GLU A 68 16.54 0.09 8.98
N LEU A 69 16.05 0.76 10.01
CA LEU A 69 16.52 0.66 11.40
C LEU A 69 15.31 0.47 12.30
N ASP A 70 15.43 -0.41 13.28
CA ASP A 70 14.35 -0.71 14.24
C ASP A 70 14.64 -0.22 15.68
N ASP A 71 15.91 0.01 16.03
CA ASP A 71 16.37 0.44 17.36
C ASP A 71 17.44 1.54 17.19
N PRO A 72 17.35 2.70 17.87
CA PRO A 72 16.38 3.11 18.91
C PRO A 72 15.05 3.69 18.41
N ILE A 73 14.91 3.92 17.11
CA ILE A 73 13.67 4.44 16.49
C ILE A 73 13.46 3.69 15.18
N ARG A 74 12.20 3.36 14.88
CA ARG A 74 11.81 2.76 13.59
C ARG A 74 11.93 3.79 12.47
N ILE A 75 12.88 3.58 11.57
CA ILE A 75 13.15 4.46 10.45
C ILE A 75 13.35 3.63 9.19
N ARG A 76 12.68 4.04 8.11
CA ARG A 76 12.90 3.51 6.77
C ARG A 76 13.26 4.65 5.83
N VAL A 77 14.18 4.36 4.91
CA VAL A 77 14.57 5.28 3.85
C VAL A 77 14.30 4.63 2.52
N TRP A 78 13.56 5.36 1.70
CA TRP A 78 13.11 4.96 0.40
C TRP A 78 13.72 5.87 -0.66
N ALA A 79 14.10 5.27 -1.78
CA ALA A 79 14.40 5.95 -3.02
C ALA A 79 13.47 5.38 -4.09
N LYS A 80 12.71 6.24 -4.78
CA LYS A 80 11.75 5.81 -5.80
C LYS A 80 11.72 6.76 -6.97
N THR A 81 11.37 6.25 -8.15
CA THR A 81 11.04 7.14 -9.27
C THR A 81 9.58 7.56 -9.26
N TRP A 82 9.26 8.68 -9.90
CA TRP A 82 7.87 9.05 -10.17
C TRP A 82 7.11 7.95 -10.92
N GLY A 83 7.75 7.31 -11.89
CA GLY A 83 7.16 6.19 -12.62
C GLY A 83 6.79 5.01 -11.71
N GLN A 84 7.66 4.65 -10.76
CA GLN A 84 7.36 3.61 -9.77
C GLN A 84 6.17 3.99 -8.87
N ILE A 85 6.13 5.22 -8.37
CA ILE A 85 5.05 5.69 -7.49
C ILE A 85 3.71 5.69 -8.22
N ILE A 86 3.69 6.18 -9.46
CA ILE A 86 2.48 6.21 -10.29
C ILE A 86 2.02 4.78 -10.59
N GLN A 87 2.93 3.89 -11.00
CA GLN A 87 2.59 2.50 -11.27
C GLN A 87 2.03 1.77 -10.03
N GLU A 88 2.62 2.01 -8.85
CA GLU A 88 2.11 1.48 -7.58
C GLU A 88 0.71 2.04 -7.24
N ALA A 89 0.47 3.33 -7.51
CA ALA A 89 -0.82 3.96 -7.30
C ALA A 89 -1.90 3.43 -8.26
N GLU A 90 -1.56 3.28 -9.54
CA GLU A 90 -2.44 2.69 -10.56
C GLU A 90 -2.77 1.23 -10.24
N GLY A 91 -1.78 0.44 -9.78
CA GLY A 91 -1.98 -0.92 -9.34
C GLY A 91 -2.96 -1.01 -8.17
N ARG A 92 -2.78 -0.17 -7.14
CA ARG A 92 -3.72 -0.08 -6.01
C ARG A 92 -5.11 0.35 -6.45
N LEU A 93 -5.21 1.37 -7.29
CA LEU A 93 -6.50 1.85 -7.81
C LEU A 93 -7.22 0.76 -8.60
N THR A 94 -6.50 0.02 -9.45
CA THR A 94 -7.06 -1.09 -10.23
C THR A 94 -7.55 -2.21 -9.31
N PHE A 95 -6.79 -2.54 -8.27
CA PHE A 95 -7.21 -3.52 -7.27
C PHE A 95 -8.51 -3.09 -6.57
N TYR A 96 -8.60 -1.85 -6.12
CA TYR A 96 -9.82 -1.34 -5.47
C TYR A 96 -11.01 -1.30 -6.42
N LYS A 97 -10.82 -0.85 -7.67
CA LYS A 97 -11.87 -0.85 -8.70
C LYS A 97 -12.43 -2.24 -8.94
N ARG A 98 -11.56 -3.24 -9.13
CA ARG A 98 -11.98 -4.64 -9.31
C ARG A 98 -12.77 -5.17 -8.12
N ARG A 99 -12.38 -4.81 -6.89
CA ARG A 99 -13.10 -5.24 -5.70
C ARG A 99 -14.49 -4.60 -5.61
N LEU A 100 -14.60 -3.31 -5.93
CA LEU A 100 -15.87 -2.58 -5.95
C LEU A 100 -16.80 -3.09 -7.07
N GLU A 101 -16.30 -3.29 -8.28
CA GLU A 101 -17.07 -3.84 -9.41
C GLU A 101 -17.58 -5.25 -9.11
N TYR A 102 -16.74 -6.08 -8.47
CA TYR A 102 -17.13 -7.41 -8.03
C TYR A 102 -18.27 -7.35 -7.00
N GLN A 103 -18.18 -6.48 -5.99
CA GLN A 103 -19.24 -6.30 -4.99
C GLN A 103 -20.55 -5.80 -5.62
N ALA A 104 -20.48 -4.83 -6.53
CA ALA A 104 -21.66 -4.34 -7.23
C ALA A 104 -22.33 -5.42 -8.10
N SER A 105 -21.54 -6.25 -8.78
CA SER A 105 -22.07 -7.36 -9.59
C SER A 105 -22.77 -8.42 -8.73
N ASP A 106 -22.24 -8.72 -7.54
CA ASP A 106 -22.86 -9.64 -6.59
C ASP A 106 -24.20 -9.08 -6.05
N GLU A 107 -24.25 -7.79 -5.70
CA GLU A 107 -25.48 -7.11 -5.28
C GLU A 107 -26.54 -7.05 -6.40
N GLU A 108 -26.13 -6.72 -7.63
CA GLU A 108 -27.02 -6.68 -8.80
C GLU A 108 -27.57 -8.06 -9.14
N ALA A 109 -26.74 -9.11 -9.07
CA ALA A 109 -27.17 -10.48 -9.25
C ALA A 109 -28.20 -10.89 -8.20
N LEU A 110 -27.98 -10.55 -6.92
CA LEU A 110 -28.94 -10.81 -5.84
C LEU A 110 -30.26 -10.04 -6.05
N ALA A 111 -30.19 -8.77 -6.45
CA ALA A 111 -31.38 -7.97 -6.75
C ALA A 111 -32.19 -8.58 -7.91
N TYR A 112 -31.51 -9.03 -8.98
CA TYR A 112 -32.14 -9.71 -10.10
C TYR A 112 -32.79 -11.03 -9.66
N LEU A 113 -32.12 -11.83 -8.84
CA LEU A 113 -32.65 -13.09 -8.32
C LEU A 113 -33.86 -12.91 -7.39
N ARG A 114 -33.88 -11.85 -6.58
CA ARG A 114 -35.01 -11.49 -5.72
C ARG A 114 -36.22 -10.98 -6.51
N ALA A 115 -36.00 -10.40 -7.69
CA ALA A 115 -37.07 -9.92 -8.57
C ALA A 115 -37.76 -11.05 -9.36
N ILE A 116 -37.11 -12.21 -9.50
CA ILE A 116 -37.67 -13.40 -10.15
C ILE A 116 -38.41 -14.25 -9.10
N ASP A 117 -39.63 -14.69 -9.42
CA ASP A 117 -40.41 -15.57 -8.55
C ASP A 117 -39.62 -16.86 -8.23
N ALA A 118 -39.57 -17.21 -6.93
CA ALA A 118 -38.83 -18.35 -6.39
C ALA A 118 -39.20 -19.69 -7.05
N ALA A 119 -40.39 -19.80 -7.65
CA ALA A 119 -40.82 -20.96 -8.43
C ALA A 119 -39.97 -21.20 -9.71
N TYR A 120 -39.30 -20.18 -10.23
CA TYR A 120 -38.49 -20.25 -11.47
C TYR A 120 -36.98 -20.34 -11.23
N LEU A 121 -36.52 -20.28 -9.97
CA LEU A 121 -35.11 -20.41 -9.63
C LEU A 121 -34.70 -21.88 -9.57
N SER A 122 -33.54 -22.21 -10.14
CA SER A 122 -32.97 -23.55 -10.01
C SER A 122 -32.45 -23.80 -8.59
N GLU A 123 -32.41 -25.06 -8.16
CA GLU A 123 -31.93 -25.43 -6.82
C GLU A 123 -30.47 -24.98 -6.57
N ALA A 124 -29.64 -24.95 -7.62
CA ALA A 124 -28.27 -24.43 -7.55
C ALA A 124 -28.23 -22.92 -7.23
N VAL A 125 -29.17 -22.16 -7.76
CA VAL A 125 -29.29 -20.72 -7.52
C VAL A 125 -29.85 -20.44 -6.12
N LYS A 126 -30.85 -21.22 -5.68
CA LYS A 126 -31.39 -21.14 -4.32
C LYS A 126 -30.34 -21.42 -3.25
N ALA A 127 -29.49 -22.42 -3.45
CA ALA A 127 -28.38 -22.73 -2.55
C ALA A 127 -27.37 -21.57 -2.47
N ARG A 128 -27.08 -20.91 -3.59
CA ARG A 128 -26.14 -19.78 -3.64
C ARG A 128 -26.67 -18.52 -2.95
N ILE A 129 -27.97 -18.24 -3.06
CA ILE A 129 -28.65 -17.15 -2.31
C ILE A 129 -28.54 -17.41 -0.80
N ALA A 130 -28.80 -18.65 -0.36
CA ALA A 130 -28.73 -19.02 1.05
C ALA A 130 -27.31 -18.94 1.64
N GLU A 131 -26.26 -19.27 0.87
CA GLU A 131 -24.86 -19.09 1.29
C GLU A 131 -24.48 -17.62 1.49
N LEU A 132 -24.98 -16.73 0.63
CA LEU A 132 -24.65 -15.30 0.64
C LEU A 132 -25.43 -14.54 1.72
N ASP A 133 -26.72 -14.82 1.90
CA ASP A 133 -27.54 -14.24 2.99
C ASP A 133 -27.00 -14.67 4.38
N GLY A 134 -26.37 -15.85 4.48
CA GLY A 134 -25.72 -16.31 5.71
C GLY A 134 -24.41 -15.61 6.06
N GLY A 135 -23.76 -14.95 5.09
CA GLY A 135 -22.51 -14.20 5.27
C GLY A 135 -22.72 -12.78 5.80
N GLU A 136 -23.86 -12.16 5.50
CA GLU A 136 -24.22 -10.80 5.94
C GLU A 136 -24.49 -10.74 7.46
N ALA A 137 -24.90 -11.85 8.08
CA ALA A 137 -25.15 -11.93 9.53
C ALA A 137 -23.87 -12.06 10.39
N ALA A 138 -22.70 -12.26 9.77
CA ALA A 138 -21.44 -12.49 10.50
C ALA A 138 -20.58 -11.22 10.71
N ASP A 139 -20.93 -10.10 10.08
CA ASP A 139 -20.16 -8.84 10.13
C ASP A 139 -20.83 -7.72 10.94
N GLU A 140 -21.87 -8.01 11.71
CA GLU A 140 -22.34 -7.06 12.74
C GLU A 140 -21.32 -7.00 13.89
N PRO A 141 -20.74 -5.82 14.21
CA PRO A 141 -19.88 -5.70 15.37
C PRO A 141 -20.72 -5.91 16.63
N LYS A 142 -20.39 -6.93 17.43
CA LYS A 142 -20.91 -7.10 18.78
C LYS A 142 -20.69 -5.81 19.57
N ALA A 143 -21.77 -5.06 19.77
CA ALA A 143 -21.79 -3.95 20.72
C ALA A 143 -21.40 -4.49 22.09
N ILE A 144 -20.28 -3.98 22.60
CA ILE A 144 -19.73 -4.31 23.90
C ILE A 144 -20.60 -3.57 24.93
N GLY A 145 -21.36 -4.31 25.72
CA GLY A 145 -22.04 -3.84 26.94
C GLY A 145 -21.14 -3.98 28.17
#